data_AF-A0A661L6C0-F1
#
_entry.id   AF-A0A661L6C0-F1
#
_cell.length_a   1.000
_cell.length_b   1.000
_cell.length_c   1.000
_cell.angle_alpha   90.00
_cell.angle_beta   90.00
_cell.angle_gamma   90.00
#
_symmetry.space_group_name_H-M   'P 1'
#
loop_
_entity.id
_entity.type
_entity.pdbx_description
1 polymer ?
#
loop_
_entity_poly.entity_id
_entity_poly.type
_entity_poly.pdbx_seq_one_letter_code
_entity_poly.pdbx_strand_id
1 'polypeptide(L)'
;MSTIKRRKSVLLVALGGNALIRKGQEGTIEQQFENLKLPIQQIARLSQDYSIIITHGNAPQVGNLLLQQECCDTVPRLPLEILVAQTEGHIGYMIESTLDQELMALGIDFRPLVTLITYVV
;
A
#
# COMPACT_ATOMS: atom_id res chain seq x y z
N MET A 1 -10.17 36.53 -16.56
CA MET A 1 -8.82 36.14 -16.11
C MET A 1 -8.82 34.65 -15.83
N SER A 2 -8.22 33.85 -16.72
CA SER A 2 -8.05 32.41 -16.53
C SER A 2 -6.86 32.19 -15.58
N THR A 3 -7.13 31.76 -14.35
CA THR A 3 -6.10 31.37 -13.40
C THR A 3 -5.51 30.04 -13.89
N ILE A 4 -4.31 30.08 -14.47
CA ILE A 4 -3.54 28.87 -14.77
C ILE A 4 -3.27 28.18 -13.43
N LYS A 5 -4.03 27.12 -13.14
CA LYS A 5 -3.85 26.31 -11.92
C LYS A 5 -2.48 25.64 -12.04
N ARG A 6 -1.49 26.18 -11.32
CA ARG A 6 -0.13 25.64 -11.32
C ARG A 6 -0.21 24.16 -10.95
N ARG A 7 0.34 23.29 -11.79
CA ARG A 7 0.32 21.84 -11.56
C ARG A 7 1.02 21.55 -10.24
N LYS A 8 0.38 20.77 -9.36
CA LYS A 8 0.98 20.35 -8.09
C LYS A 8 2.32 19.66 -8.37
N SER A 9 3.32 19.90 -7.53
CA SER A 9 4.58 19.16 -7.59
C SER A 9 4.32 17.69 -7.27
N VAL A 10 5.09 16.80 -7.89
CA VAL A 10 5.03 15.37 -7.60
C VAL A 10 5.82 15.07 -6.33
N LEU A 11 5.21 14.33 -5.41
CA LEU A 11 5.86 13.82 -4.21
C LEU A 11 5.78 12.29 -4.23
N LEU A 12 6.95 11.63 -4.26
CA LEU A 12 7.07 10.19 -4.15
C LEU A 12 7.31 9.82 -2.68
N VAL A 13 6.48 8.92 -2.16
CA VAL A 13 6.57 8.39 -0.79
C VAL A 13 6.87 6.90 -0.87
N ALA A 14 7.93 6.45 -0.20
CA ALA A 14 8.29 5.04 -0.11
C ALA A 14 7.97 4.49 1.29
N LEU A 15 7.02 3.56 1.37
CA LEU A 15 6.67 2.84 2.58
C LEU A 15 7.55 1.59 2.70
N GLY A 16 8.32 1.46 3.79
CA GLY A 16 9.12 0.24 4.00
C GLY A 16 8.24 -1.00 4.20
N GLY A 17 8.74 -2.21 3.89
CA GLY A 17 7.98 -3.45 4.13
C GLY A 17 7.59 -3.66 5.61
N ASN A 18 8.42 -3.15 6.53
CA ASN A 18 8.16 -3.14 7.98
C ASN A 18 7.16 -2.05 8.41
N ALA A 19 6.67 -1.21 7.48
CA ALA A 19 5.63 -0.23 7.77
C ALA A 19 4.29 -0.93 8.05
N LEU A 20 4.07 -2.11 7.46
CA LEU A 20 2.87 -2.92 7.66
C LEU A 20 3.02 -3.91 8.82
N ILE A 21 4.18 -4.55 9.00
CA ILE A 21 4.43 -5.49 10.11
C ILE A 21 5.59 -4.96 10.95
N ARG A 22 5.32 -4.57 12.20
CA ARG A 22 6.35 -4.08 13.13
C ARG A 22 7.01 -5.23 13.88
N LYS A 23 8.23 -5.00 14.38
CA LYS A 23 8.97 -5.99 15.17
C LYS A 23 8.14 -6.47 16.37
N GLY A 24 7.98 -7.79 16.50
CA GLY A 24 7.24 -8.43 17.59
C GLY A 24 5.73 -8.57 17.39
N GLN A 25 5.19 -8.10 16.25
CA GLN A 25 3.80 -8.39 15.87
C GLN A 25 3.71 -9.73 15.14
N GLU A 26 2.56 -10.39 15.29
CA GLU A 26 2.22 -11.62 14.55
C GLU A 26 2.00 -11.34 13.06
N GLY A 27 1.61 -10.10 12.71
CA GLY A 27 1.39 -9.69 11.32
C GLY A 27 -0.03 -9.96 10.83
N THR A 28 -1.02 -9.99 11.73
CA THR A 28 -2.43 -10.14 11.34
C THR A 28 -2.87 -9.00 10.43
N ILE A 29 -3.93 -9.21 9.64
CA ILE A 29 -4.45 -8.19 8.72
C ILE A 29 -4.87 -6.94 9.49
N GLU A 30 -5.49 -7.10 10.66
CA GLU A 30 -5.89 -6.00 11.53
C GLU A 30 -4.67 -5.19 11.99
N GLN A 31 -3.60 -5.86 12.42
CA GLN A 31 -2.35 -5.18 12.80
C GLN A 31 -1.76 -4.40 11.63
N GLN A 32 -1.78 -4.97 10.42
CA GLN A 32 -1.28 -4.31 9.23
C GLN A 32 -2.10 -3.06 8.87
N PHE A 33 -3.43 -3.12 8.95
CA PHE A 33 -4.29 -1.94 8.78
C PHE A 33 -4.04 -0.87 9.84
N GLU A 34 -3.96 -1.24 11.13
CA GLU A 34 -3.67 -0.28 12.21
C GLU A 34 -2.32 0.41 12.01
N ASN A 35 -1.31 -0.32 11.55
CA ASN A 35 0.00 0.25 11.27
C ASN A 35 0.00 1.24 10.09
N LEU A 36 -0.89 1.05 9.11
CA LEU A 36 -1.04 1.93 7.95
C LEU A 36 -1.79 3.23 8.26
N LYS A 37 -2.64 3.28 9.28
CA LYS A 37 -3.48 4.47 9.57
C LYS A 37 -2.66 5.76 9.67
N LEU A 38 -1.66 5.79 10.54
CA LEU A 38 -0.86 6.98 10.78
C LEU A 38 -0.11 7.49 9.52
N PRO A 39 0.69 6.68 8.80
CA PRO A 39 1.38 7.15 7.61
C PRO A 39 0.39 7.55 6.49
N ILE A 40 -0.70 6.81 6.31
CA ILE A 40 -1.70 7.13 5.29
C ILE A 40 -2.45 8.42 5.61
N GLN A 41 -2.79 8.67 6.88
CA GLN A 41 -3.37 9.93 7.31
C GLN A 41 -2.46 11.13 6.99
N GLN A 42 -1.15 10.99 7.18
CA GLN A 42 -0.18 12.03 6.82
C GLN A 42 -0.14 12.24 5.30
N ILE A 43 -0.15 11.16 4.52
CA ILE A 43 -0.20 11.22 3.05
C ILE A 43 -1.49 11.87 2.56
N ALA A 44 -2.64 11.57 3.17
CA ALA A 44 -3.93 12.16 2.83
C ALA A 44 -3.89 13.69 2.95
N ARG A 45 -3.29 14.22 4.04
CA ARG A 45 -3.06 15.66 4.22
C ARG A 45 -2.15 16.24 3.14
N LEU A 46 -1.00 15.60 2.88
CA LEU A 46 -0.05 16.04 1.85
C LEU A 46 -0.64 16.02 0.43
N SER A 47 -1.61 15.14 0.16
CA SER A 47 -2.28 15.05 -1.13
C SER A 47 -3.07 16.31 -1.52
N GLN A 48 -3.36 17.19 -0.54
CA GLN A 48 -3.98 18.50 -0.78
C GLN A 48 -3.04 19.48 -1.45
N ASP A 49 -1.73 19.32 -1.29
CA ASP A 49 -0.70 20.20 -1.85
C ASP A 49 0.10 19.53 -2.99
N TYR A 50 0.22 18.20 -2.96
CA TYR A 50 1.05 17.44 -3.89
C TYR A 50 0.25 16.43 -4.74
N SER A 51 0.82 16.10 -5.89
CA SER A 51 0.46 14.89 -6.64
C SER A 51 1.29 13.73 -6.08
N ILE A 52 0.64 12.80 -5.38
CA ILE A 52 1.33 11.74 -4.64
C ILE A 52 1.54 10.52 -5.52
N ILE A 53 2.73 9.92 -5.44
CA ILE A 53 3.03 8.55 -5.86
C ILE A 53 3.45 7.79 -4.61
N ILE A 54 2.85 6.63 -4.36
CA ILE A 54 3.20 5.76 -3.22
C ILE A 54 3.88 4.52 -3.78
N THR A 55 5.01 4.16 -3.20
CA THR A 55 5.69 2.88 -3.41
C THR A 55 5.76 2.15 -2.07
N HIS A 56 5.88 0.83 -2.08
CA HIS A 56 5.99 0.05 -0.85
C HIS A 56 6.96 -1.12 -0.99
N GLY A 57 7.53 -1.56 0.13
CA GLY A 57 8.15 -2.88 0.25
C GLY A 57 7.11 -3.95 0.60
N ASN A 58 7.47 -5.21 0.42
CA ASN A 58 6.57 -6.35 0.67
C ASN A 58 7.26 -7.53 1.39
N ALA A 59 8.50 -7.38 1.86
CA ALA A 59 9.33 -8.50 2.33
C ALA A 59 8.65 -9.37 3.42
N PRO A 60 8.02 -8.80 4.48
CA PRO A 60 7.27 -9.60 5.44
C PRO A 60 6.06 -10.33 4.82
N GLN A 61 5.33 -9.67 3.91
CA GLN A 61 4.11 -10.20 3.30
C GLN A 61 4.41 -11.35 2.35
N VAL A 62 5.42 -11.18 1.48
CA VAL A 62 5.81 -12.22 0.52
C VAL A 62 6.46 -13.40 1.24
N GLY A 63 7.22 -13.14 2.32
CA GLY A 63 7.75 -14.19 3.19
C GLY A 63 6.64 -15.04 3.82
N ASN A 64 5.57 -14.41 4.32
CA ASN A 64 4.42 -15.13 4.86
C ASN A 64 3.69 -15.95 3.78
N LEU A 65 3.50 -15.42 2.57
CA LEU A 65 2.90 -16.19 1.48
C LEU A 65 3.78 -17.38 1.07
N LEU A 66 5.11 -17.20 1.05
CA LEU A 66 6.05 -18.28 0.73
C LEU A 66 5.96 -19.41 1.78
N LEU A 67 5.94 -19.06 3.07
CA LEU A 67 5.73 -20.03 4.15
C LEU A 67 4.39 -20.77 4.00
N GLN A 68 3.33 -20.09 3.56
CA GLN A 68 2.04 -20.74 3.30
C GLN A 68 2.13 -21.75 2.15
N GLN A 69 2.91 -21.47 1.09
CA GLN A 69 3.15 -22.45 0.02
C GLN A 69 3.90 -23.69 0.52
N GLU A 70 4.77 -23.53 1.52
CA GLU A 70 5.53 -24.63 2.12
C GLU A 70 4.67 -25.50 3.07
N CYS A 71 3.60 -24.94 3.62
CA CYS A 71 2.70 -25.62 4.56
C CYS A 71 1.54 -26.38 3.89
N CYS A 72 1.33 -26.23 2.57
CA CYS A 72 0.20 -26.81 1.86
C CYS A 72 0.64 -27.57 0.59
N ASP A 73 0.61 -28.89 0.65
CA ASP A 73 1.00 -29.74 -0.48
C ASP A 73 -0.20 -30.21 -1.34
N THR A 74 -1.43 -29.83 -0.98
CA THR A 74 -2.64 -30.25 -1.70
C THR A 74 -2.89 -29.43 -2.98
N VAL A 75 -2.19 -28.31 -3.15
CA VAL A 75 -2.25 -27.44 -4.33
C VAL A 75 -0.84 -27.16 -4.86
N PRO A 76 -0.65 -26.99 -6.18
CA PRO A 76 0.63 -26.62 -6.75
C PRO A 76 1.15 -25.30 -6.16
N ARG A 77 2.43 -25.29 -5.80
CA ARG A 77 3.09 -24.10 -5.27
C ARG A 77 3.22 -23.03 -6.35
N LEU A 78 2.94 -21.79 -5.97
CA LEU A 78 3.21 -20.62 -6.79
C LEU A 78 4.68 -20.21 -6.65
N PRO A 79 5.35 -19.80 -7.74
CA PRO A 79 6.71 -19.32 -7.68
C PRO A 79 6.76 -17.91 -7.06
N LEU A 80 7.93 -17.52 -6.56
CA LEU A 80 8.11 -16.30 -5.77
C LEU A 80 7.63 -15.03 -6.48
N GLU A 81 7.90 -14.91 -7.78
CA GLU A 81 7.48 -13.78 -8.60
C GLU A 81 5.95 -13.61 -8.68
N ILE A 82 5.20 -14.71 -8.63
CA ILE A 82 3.74 -14.66 -8.58
C ILE A 82 3.27 -14.24 -7.18
N LEU A 83 3.95 -14.71 -6.13
CA LEU A 83 3.66 -14.25 -4.76
C LEU A 83 3.97 -12.76 -4.60
N VAL A 84 5.05 -12.25 -5.20
CA VAL A 84 5.36 -10.81 -5.24
C VAL A 84 4.21 -10.04 -5.90
N ALA A 85 3.77 -10.45 -7.09
CA ALA A 85 2.65 -9.81 -7.78
C ALA A 85 1.34 -9.85 -6.95
N GLN A 86 1.08 -10.95 -6.24
CA GLN A 86 -0.05 -11.04 -5.30
C GLN A 86 0.07 -10.04 -4.15
N THR A 87 1.27 -9.88 -3.57
CA THR A 87 1.47 -8.90 -2.50
C THR A 87 1.34 -7.45 -2.94
N GLU A 88 1.61 -7.12 -4.20
CA GLU A 88 1.36 -5.78 -4.74
C GLU A 88 -0.13 -5.45 -4.73
N GLY A 89 -0.99 -6.37 -5.18
CA GLY A 89 -2.44 -6.20 -5.12
C GLY A 89 -2.97 -6.14 -3.68
N HIS A 90 -2.47 -7.02 -2.81
CA HIS A 90 -2.84 -7.04 -1.39
C HIS A 90 -2.48 -5.72 -0.69
N ILE A 91 -1.22 -5.30 -0.75
CA ILE A 91 -0.75 -4.09 -0.06
C ILE A 91 -1.36 -2.84 -0.72
N GLY A 92 -1.46 -2.81 -2.04
CA GLY A 92 -2.11 -1.73 -2.78
C GLY A 92 -3.56 -1.52 -2.33
N TYR A 93 -4.35 -2.59 -2.24
CA TYR A 93 -5.70 -2.52 -1.69
C TYR A 93 -5.74 -1.93 -0.28
N MET A 94 -4.85 -2.39 0.62
CA MET A 94 -4.81 -1.87 1.98
C MET A 94 -4.50 -0.37 2.01
N ILE A 95 -3.54 0.08 1.19
CA ILE A 95 -3.17 1.50 1.06
C ILE A 95 -4.35 2.31 0.53
N GLU A 96 -4.98 1.86 -0.55
CA GLU A 96 -6.10 2.55 -1.18
C GLU A 96 -7.30 2.66 -0.26
N SER A 97 -7.72 1.55 0.36
CA SER A 97 -8.86 1.53 1.27
C SER A 97 -8.62 2.44 2.49
N THR A 98 -7.41 2.45 3.04
CA THR A 98 -7.06 3.33 4.16
C THR A 98 -7.02 4.80 3.69
N LEU A 99 -6.48 5.06 2.50
CA LEU A 99 -6.36 6.42 1.98
C LEU A 99 -7.73 7.02 1.63
N ASP A 100 -8.63 6.23 1.07
CA ASP A 100 -10.01 6.63 0.80
C ASP A 100 -10.73 7.04 2.10
N GLN A 101 -10.60 6.24 3.16
CA GLN A 101 -11.14 6.57 4.49
C GLN A 101 -10.58 7.88 5.06
N GLU A 102 -9.26 8.07 5.00
CA GLU A 102 -8.62 9.29 5.49
C GLU A 102 -8.95 10.52 4.63
N LEU A 103 -9.16 10.35 3.32
CA LEU A 103 -9.63 11.43 2.44
C LEU A 103 -11.08 11.81 2.75
N MET A 104 -11.98 10.85 2.97
CA MET A 104 -13.35 11.10 3.40
C MET A 104 -13.39 11.83 4.75
N ALA A 105 -12.52 11.47 5.70
CA ALA A 105 -12.39 12.16 6.99
C ALA A 105 -11.93 13.62 6.86
N LEU A 106 -11.28 13.98 5.74
CA LEU A 106 -10.89 15.35 5.39
C LEU A 106 -11.97 16.09 4.56
N GLY A 107 -13.13 15.47 4.32
CA GLY A 107 -14.22 16.04 3.51
C GLY A 107 -13.96 15.96 2.01
N ILE A 108 -13.12 15.02 1.55
CA ILE A 108 -12.86 14.76 0.14
C ILE A 108 -13.66 13.51 -0.24
N ASP A 109 -14.85 13.72 -0.80
CA ASP A 109 -15.82 12.65 -1.08
C ASP A 109 -15.38 11.66 -2.18
N PHE A 110 -14.52 12.10 -3.11
CA PHE A 110 -14.04 11.25 -4.19
C PHE A 110 -12.66 11.68 -4.69
N ARG A 111 -11.75 10.71 -4.80
CA ARG A 111 -10.48 10.86 -5.51
C ARG A 111 -10.11 9.52 -6.16
N PRO A 112 -9.81 9.48 -7.47
CA PRO A 112 -9.35 8.25 -8.09
C PRO A 112 -8.04 7.77 -7.47
N LEU A 113 -8.04 6.54 -6.97
CA LEU A 113 -6.86 5.82 -6.47
C LEU A 113 -6.63 4.61 -7.37
N VAL A 114 -5.37 4.30 -7.68
CA VAL A 114 -5.00 3.19 -8.55
C VAL A 114 -3.69 2.56 -8.09
N THR A 115 -3.73 1.25 -7.93
CA THR A 115 -2.59 0.36 -7.72
C THR A 115 -2.22 -0.22 -9.07
N LEU A 116 -0.96 -0.07 -9.44
CA LEU A 116 -0.42 -0.62 -10.67
C LEU A 116 0.52 -1.74 -10.29
N ILE A 117 0.28 -2.93 -10.83
CA ILE A 117 1.26 -4.02 -10.76
C ILE A 117 2.50 -3.57 -11.53
N THR A 118 3.65 -3.74 -10.91
CA THR A 118 4.96 -3.41 -11.44
C THR A 118 5.78 -4.66 -11.61
N TYR A 119 6.52 -4.78 -12.71
CA TYR A 119 7.44 -5.89 -12.88
C TYR A 119 8.68 -5.63 -12.01
N VAL A 120 8.82 -6.41 -10.94
CA VAL A 120 9.96 -6.35 -10.00
C VAL A 120 10.79 -7.62 -10.17
N VAL A 121 12.11 -7.47 -10.34
CA VAL A 121 13.07 -8.55 -10.60
C VAL A 121 13.64 -9.12 -9.31
#